data_AF-A0A1Y0BMM6-F1
#
_entry.id   AF-A0A1Y0BMM6-F1
#
_cell.length_a   1.000
_cell.length_b   1.000
_cell.length_c   1.000
_cell.angle_alpha   90.00
_cell.angle_beta   90.00
_cell.angle_gamma   90.00
#
_symmetry.space_group_name_H-M   'P 1'
#
loop_
_entity.id
_entity.type
_entity.pdbx_description
1 polymer ?
#
loop_
_entity_poly.entity_id
_entity_poly.type
_entity_poly.pdbx_seq_one_letter_code
_entity_poly.pdbx_strand_id
1 'polypeptide(L)' 'MKGVLDQTLQDTFIKRFATPDEQAAAICFLAAPEASYLTGYVLPVSGGTPI' A
#
# COMPACT_ATOMS: atom_id res chain seq x y z
N MET A 1 4.14 21.92 -2.15
CA MET A 1 3.74 20.67 -1.46
C MET A 1 2.23 20.46 -1.41
N LYS A 2 1.39 21.50 -1.29
CA LYS A 2 -0.08 21.34 -1.22
C LYS A 2 -0.67 20.60 -2.44
N GLY A 3 -0.28 20.98 -3.67
CA GLY A 3 -0.77 20.33 -4.88
C GLY A 3 -0.42 18.84 -5.00
N VAL A 4 0.68 18.38 -4.39
CA VAL A 4 1.04 16.95 -4.38
C VAL A 4 0.09 16.18 -3.47
N LEU A 5 -0.23 16.72 -2.29
CA LEU A 5 -1.20 16.11 -1.38
C LEU A 5 -2.57 15.96 -2.04
N ASP A 6 -3.05 17.04 -2.66
CA ASP A 6 -4.37 17.09 -3.30
C ASP A 6 -4.43 16.09 -4.47
N GLN A 7 -3.38 16.02 -5.29
CA GLN A 7 -3.27 15.02 -6.36
C GLN A 7 -3.25 13.59 -5.82
N THR A 8 -2.42 13.30 -4.81
CA THR A 8 -2.37 11.95 -4.23
C THR A 8 -3.73 11.50 -3.71
N LEU A 9 -4.48 12.39 -3.04
CA LEU A 9 -5.83 12.07 -2.58
C LEU A 9 -6.81 11.87 -3.74
N GLN A 10 -6.66 12.62 -4.84
CA GLN A 10 -7.47 12.44 -6.05
C GLN A 10 -7.22 11.07 -6.71
N ASP A 11 -5.96 10.65 -6.81
CA ASP A 11 -5.57 9.43 -7.51
C ASP A 11 -5.75 8.17 -6.65
N THR A 12 -5.66 8.30 -5.32
CA THR A 12 -5.94 7.19 -4.39
C THR A 12 -7.43 6.88 -4.38
N PHE A 13 -7.83 5.64 -4.67
CA PHE A 13 -9.25 5.28 -4.71
C PHE A 13 -9.91 5.32 -3.32
N ILE A 14 -9.15 5.00 -2.28
CA ILE A 14 -9.59 5.06 -0.87
C ILE A 14 -9.63 6.51 -0.32
N LYS A 15 -9.19 7.52 -1.10
CA LYS A 15 -9.28 8.96 -0.78
C LYS A 15 -8.64 9.38 0.55
N ARG A 16 -7.64 8.63 1.00
CA ARG A 16 -6.79 8.98 2.15
C ARG A 16 -5.43 8.31 2.03
N PHE A 17 -4.46 8.84 2.77
CA PHE A 17 -3.19 8.19 2.95
C PHE A 17 -3.34 6.90 3.77
N ALA A 18 -2.46 5.94 3.49
CA ALA A 18 -2.30 4.77 4.33
C ALA A 18 -1.72 5.18 5.69
N THR A 19 -2.14 4.46 6.72
CA THR A 19 -1.54 4.51 8.06
C THR A 19 -0.32 3.59 8.11
N PRO A 20 0.62 3.80 9.05
CA PRO A 20 1.74 2.88 9.25
C PRO A 20 1.30 1.45 9.54
N ASP A 21 0.20 1.27 10.28
CA ASP A 21 -0.33 -0.06 10.64
C ASP A 21 -0.82 -0.83 9.42
N GLU A 22 -1.42 -0.15 8.44
CA GLU A 22 -1.85 -0.77 7.18
C GLU A 22 -0.65 -1.27 6.34
N GLN A 23 0.47 -0.55 6.38
CA GLN A 23 1.70 -1.00 5.74
C GLN A 23 2.31 -2.19 6.49
N ALA A 24 2.38 -2.09 7.82
CA ALA A 24 2.92 -3.15 8.68
C ALA A 24 2.13 -4.45 8.54
N ALA A 25 0.80 -4.39 8.44
CA ALA A 25 -0.04 -5.56 8.24
C ALA A 25 0.31 -6.33 6.96
N ALA A 26 0.55 -5.63 5.84
CA ALA A 26 0.95 -6.27 4.58
C ALA A 26 2.35 -6.90 4.68
N ILE A 27 3.28 -6.26 5.38
CA ILE A 27 4.62 -6.81 5.65
C ILE A 27 4.52 -8.07 6.51
N CYS A 28 3.73 -8.03 7.58
CA CYS A 28 3.48 -9.18 8.45
C CYS A 28 2.85 -10.35 7.68
N PHE A 29 1.92 -10.06 6.77
CA PHE A 29 1.35 -11.08 5.88
C PHE A 29 2.42 -11.73 5.00
N LEU A 30 3.28 -10.94 4.34
CA LEU A 30 4.36 -11.48 3.51
C LEU A 30 5.40 -12.27 4.33
N ALA A 31 5.57 -11.95 5.61
CA ALA A 31 6.45 -12.68 6.53
C ALA A 31 5.80 -13.95 7.12
N ALA A 32 4.49 -14.16 6.93
CA ALA A 32 3.76 -15.26 7.53
C ALA A 32 4.04 -16.60 6.80
N PRO A 33 3.93 -17.76 7.48
CA PRO A 33 4.15 -19.07 6.86
C PRO A 33 3.29 -19.34 5.62
N GLU A 34 2.08 -18.79 5.58
CA GLU A 34 1.13 -18.91 4.47
C GLU A 34 1.65 -18.25 3.19
N ALA A 35 2.54 -17.27 3.30
CA ALA A 35 3.18 -16.59 2.17
C ALA A 35 4.46 -17.30 1.68
N SER A 36 4.78 -18.50 2.17
CA SER A 36 6.05 -19.22 1.89
C SER A 36 6.37 -19.47 0.41
N TYR A 37 5.38 -19.42 -0.48
CA TYR A 37 5.58 -19.58 -1.93
C TYR A 37 5.58 -18.25 -2.71
N LEU A 38 5.39 -17.11 -2.03
CA LEU A 38 5.46 -15.78 -2.63
C LEU A 38 6.92 -15.29 -2.60
N THR A 39 7.53 -15.17 -3.77
CA THR A 39 8.89 -14.62 -3.92
C THR A 39 9.03 -13.86 -5.25
N GLY A 40 9.90 -12.86 -5.30
CA GLY A 40 10.15 -12.05 -6.49
C GLY A 40 8.98 -11.16 -6.94
N TYR A 41 7.98 -10.97 -6.09
CA TYR A 41 6.79 -10.17 -6.38
C TYR A 41 6.76 -8.87 -5.57
N VAL A 42 6.18 -7.83 -6.16
CA VAL A 42 5.94 -6.54 -5.49
C VAL A 42 4.44 -6.43 -5.21
N LEU A 43 4.05 -6.42 -3.94
CA LEU A 43 2.67 -6.22 -3.51
C LEU A 43 2.40 -4.72 -3.29
N PRO A 44 1.58 -4.05 -4.12
CA PRO A 44 1.27 -2.63 -3.93
C PRO A 44 0.31 -2.42 -2.76
N VAL A 45 0.69 -1.56 -1.81
CA VAL A 45 -0.13 -1.18 -0.65
C VAL A 45 -0.43 0.33 -0.70
N SER A 46 -1.12 0.76 -1.77
CA SER A 46 -1.27 2.17 -2.14
C SER A 46 -2.73 2.66 -2.17
N GLY A 47 -3.67 1.91 -1.58
CA GLY A 47 -5.09 2.29 -1.56
C GLY A 47 -5.74 2.40 -2.94
N GLY A 48 -5.22 1.66 -3.92
CA GLY A 48 -5.70 1.65 -5.32
C GLY A 48 -5.17 2.78 -6.19
N THR A 49 -4.15 3.51 -5.74
CA THR A 49 -3.44 4.48 -6.59
C THR A 49 -2.77 3.73 -7.75
N PRO A 50 -2.90 4.21 -9.01
CA PRO A 50 -2.18 3.63 -10.14
C PRO A 50 -0.68 3.70 -9.90
N ILE A 51 0.00 2.56 -10.01
CA ILE A 51 1.47 2.43 -9.97
C ILE A 51 2.02 2.22 -11.37
#